data_AF-A0A914K5R8-F1
#
_entry.id   AF-A0A914K5R8-F1
#
_cell.length_a   1.000
_cell.length_b   1.000
_cell.length_c   1.000
_cell.angle_alpha   90.00
_cell.angle_beta   90.00
_cell.angle_gamma   90.00
#
_symmetry.space_group_name_H-M   'P 1'
#
loop_
_entity.id
_entity.type
_entity.pdbx_description
1 polymer ?
#
loop_
_entity_poly.entity_id
_entity_poly.type
_entity_poly.pdbx_seq_one_letter_code
_entity_poly.pdbx_strand_id
1 'polypeptide(L)'
;MIALQLKLVQRFISPMFLRVLRHNKQILRSFAAEAKKIKGTGKDGEVTTVDILKWREQQKNYVREMKVGDQTVKWNYRSEMVNRHGLDNNHRYTWVAIGVSIIFGFCSFVAVKTNVIENRKLAMAEREEMRKMLHLSGEDRKKIGVV
;
A
#
# COMPACT_ATOMS: atom_id res chain seq x y z
N MET A 1 -10.51 -37.04 -20.45
CA MET A 1 -11.43 -35.99 -19.95
C MET A 1 -10.73 -34.82 -19.24
N ILE A 2 -9.63 -35.04 -18.51
CA ILE A 2 -8.89 -33.99 -17.77
C ILE A 2 -8.21 -32.96 -18.70
N ALA A 3 -7.72 -33.38 -19.87
CA ALA A 3 -7.06 -32.49 -20.84
C ALA A 3 -7.98 -31.44 -21.50
N LEU A 4 -9.30 -31.71 -21.55
CA LEU A 4 -10.28 -30.76 -22.09
C LEU A 4 -10.64 -29.66 -21.07
N GLN A 5 -10.70 -30.03 -19.78
CA GLN A 5 -10.95 -29.12 -18.67
C GLN A 5 -9.81 -28.10 -18.49
N LEU A 6 -8.55 -28.53 -18.71
CA LEU A 6 -7.38 -27.64 -18.61
C LEU A 6 -7.37 -26.53 -19.68
N LYS A 7 -7.82 -26.84 -20.90
CA LYS A 7 -7.90 -25.88 -22.02
C LYS A 7 -8.99 -24.83 -21.82
N LEU A 8 -10.07 -25.17 -21.11
CA LEU A 8 -11.17 -24.24 -20.83
C LEU A 8 -10.75 -23.21 -19.77
N VAL A 9 -10.03 -23.64 -18.73
CA VAL A 9 -9.49 -22.75 -17.68
C VAL A 9 -8.40 -21.84 -18.24
N GLN A 10 -7.55 -22.33 -19.17
CA GLN A 10 -6.52 -21.51 -19.81
C GLN A 10 -7.05 -20.32 -20.62
N ARG A 11 -8.31 -20.35 -21.10
CA ARG A 11 -8.92 -19.23 -21.84
C ARG A 11 -9.40 -18.09 -20.92
N PHE A 12 -9.62 -18.35 -19.64
CA PHE A 12 -10.06 -17.36 -18.64
C PHE A 12 -8.92 -16.79 -17.80
N ILE A 13 -7.73 -17.38 -17.87
CA ILE A 13 -6.56 -16.84 -17.18
C ILE A 13 -6.01 -15.68 -18.03
N SER A 14 -6.32 -14.46 -17.59
CA SER A 14 -5.80 -13.23 -18.18
C SER A 14 -4.29 -13.33 -18.47
N PRO A 15 -3.82 -12.82 -19.62
CA PRO A 15 -2.40 -12.82 -19.97
C PRO A 15 -1.51 -12.13 -18.93
N MET A 16 -2.10 -11.31 -18.05
CA MET A 16 -1.44 -10.74 -16.89
C MET A 16 -1.13 -11.81 -15.82
N PHE A 17 -2.09 -12.68 -15.51
CA PHE A 17 -1.91 -13.75 -14.50
C PHE A 17 -0.90 -14.81 -14.95
N LEU A 18 -0.87 -15.15 -16.25
CA LEU A 18 0.19 -15.99 -16.83
C LEU A 18 1.57 -15.34 -16.81
N ARG A 19 1.65 -14.00 -16.88
CA ARG A 19 2.89 -13.25 -16.68
C ARG A 19 3.35 -13.31 -15.22
N VAL A 20 2.43 -13.13 -14.27
CA VAL A 20 2.74 -13.28 -12.83
C VAL A 20 3.23 -14.69 -12.51
N LEU A 21 2.57 -15.73 -13.01
CA LEU A 21 3.00 -17.12 -12.78
C LEU A 21 4.38 -17.43 -13.38
N ARG A 22 4.67 -16.93 -14.59
CA ARG A 22 6.01 -17.08 -15.20
C ARG A 22 7.08 -16.33 -14.43
N HIS A 23 6.79 -15.12 -13.98
CA HIS A 23 7.71 -14.31 -13.18
C HIS A 23 8.01 -14.98 -11.84
N ASN A 24 6.98 -15.48 -11.14
CA ASN A 24 7.13 -16.24 -9.90
C ASN A 24 7.95 -17.53 -10.10
N LYS A 25 7.76 -18.23 -11.22
CA LYS A 25 8.56 -19.42 -11.54
C LYS A 25 10.04 -19.10 -11.79
N GLN A 26 10.34 -17.97 -12.42
CA GLN A 26 11.72 -17.51 -12.61
C GLN A 26 12.35 -17.11 -11.27
N ILE A 27 11.61 -16.40 -10.42
CA ILE A 27 12.03 -16.02 -9.07
C ILE A 27 12.35 -17.26 -8.21
N LEU A 28 11.49 -18.29 -8.24
CA LEU A 28 11.73 -19.54 -7.49
C LEU A 28 12.98 -20.28 -7.99
N ARG A 29 13.27 -20.23 -9.31
CA ARG A 29 14.47 -20.84 -9.89
C ARG A 29 15.74 -20.09 -9.53
N SER A 30 15.71 -18.75 -9.49
CA SER A 30 16.87 -17.97 -9.04
C SER A 30 17.14 -18.21 -7.56
N PHE A 31 16.11 -18.29 -6.72
CA PHE A 31 16.26 -18.64 -5.31
C PHE A 31 16.81 -20.06 -5.11
N ALA A 32 16.33 -21.05 -5.88
CA ALA A 32 16.87 -22.41 -5.83
C ALA A 32 18.34 -22.49 -6.29
N ALA A 33 18.74 -21.65 -7.25
CA ALA A 33 20.13 -21.56 -7.72
C ALA A 33 21.05 -20.84 -6.70
N GLU A 34 20.55 -19.85 -5.98
CA GLU A 34 21.27 -19.19 -4.88
C GLU A 34 21.38 -20.07 -3.64
N ALA A 35 20.33 -20.82 -3.28
CA ALA A 35 20.35 -21.76 -2.16
C ALA A 35 21.42 -22.84 -2.32
N LYS A 36 21.69 -23.29 -3.55
CA LYS A 36 22.79 -24.23 -3.85
C LYS A 36 24.19 -23.68 -3.57
N LYS A 37 24.38 -22.36 -3.45
CA LYS A 37 25.68 -21.74 -3.14
C LYS A 37 25.96 -21.66 -1.64
N ILE A 38 24.96 -21.92 -0.80
CA ILE A 38 25.07 -21.87 0.65
C ILE A 38 25.49 -23.26 1.14
N LYS A 39 26.64 -23.38 1.80
CA LYS A 39 27.02 -24.60 2.50
C LYS A 39 26.21 -24.67 3.80
N GLY A 40 25.32 -25.65 3.92
CA GLY A 40 24.54 -25.87 5.13
C GLY A 40 25.43 -26.39 6.26
N THR A 41 25.24 -25.85 7.47
CA THR A 41 25.92 -26.31 8.69
C THR A 41 25.07 -27.29 9.53
N GLY A 42 23.90 -27.69 9.02
CA GLY A 42 23.02 -28.68 9.65
C GLY A 42 23.60 -30.10 9.69
N LYS A 43 22.97 -30.98 10.49
CA LYS A 43 23.44 -32.35 10.76
C LYS A 43 23.62 -33.21 9.49
N ASP A 44 22.91 -32.89 8.41
CA ASP A 44 22.98 -33.59 7.12
C ASP A 44 23.39 -32.67 5.94
N GLY A 45 24.05 -31.54 6.24
CA GLY A 45 24.38 -30.52 5.23
C GLY A 45 23.19 -29.67 4.78
N GLU A 46 22.06 -29.78 5.49
CA GLU A 46 20.87 -28.96 5.26
C GLU A 46 21.16 -27.48 5.54
N VAL A 47 20.63 -26.63 4.68
CA VAL A 47 20.74 -25.17 4.80
C VAL A 47 19.75 -24.70 5.85
N THR A 48 20.27 -24.23 6.99
CA THR A 48 19.44 -23.70 8.07
C THR A 48 19.04 -22.24 7.82
N THR A 49 18.01 -21.75 8.50
CA THR A 49 17.61 -20.33 8.44
C THR A 49 18.76 -19.40 8.84
N VAL A 50 19.59 -19.82 9.78
CA VAL A 50 20.77 -19.06 10.24
C VAL A 50 21.83 -18.94 9.14
N ASP A 51 22.07 -20.01 8.37
CA ASP A 51 23.00 -19.99 7.23
C ASP A 51 22.54 -19.01 6.14
N ILE A 52 21.23 -18.99 5.87
CA ILE A 52 20.61 -18.06 4.91
C ILE A 52 20.77 -16.62 5.38
N LEU A 53 20.56 -16.35 6.67
CA LEU A 53 20.73 -15.01 7.25
C LEU A 53 22.19 -14.55 7.18
N LYS A 54 23.14 -15.39 7.57
CA LYS A 54 24.58 -15.10 7.47
C LYS A 54 25.01 -14.82 6.04
N TRP A 55 24.53 -15.63 5.08
CA TRP A 55 24.82 -15.41 3.66
C TRP A 55 24.26 -14.07 3.17
N ARG A 56 23.03 -13.71 3.56
CA ARG A 56 22.43 -12.40 3.23
C ARG A 56 23.20 -11.24 3.83
N GLU A 57 23.68 -11.38 5.07
CA GLU A 57 24.48 -10.37 5.75
C GLU A 57 25.84 -10.18 5.07
N GLN A 58 26.48 -11.27 4.65
CA GLN A 58 27.70 -11.23 3.84
C GLN A 58 27.50 -10.54 2.49
N GLN A 59 26.39 -10.83 1.79
CA GLN A 59 26.04 -10.15 0.54
C GLN A 59 25.77 -8.66 0.75
N LYS A 60 25.07 -8.29 1.83
CA LYS A 60 24.88 -6.87 2.20
C LYS A 60 26.21 -6.19 2.45
N ASN A 61 27.16 -6.84 3.13
CA ASN A 61 28.44 -6.26 3.52
C ASN A 61 29.53 -6.33 2.44
N TYR A 62 29.23 -6.91 1.28
CA TYR A 62 30.15 -6.92 0.15
C TYR A 62 30.49 -5.50 -0.32
N VAL A 63 31.78 -5.23 -0.49
CA VAL A 63 32.30 -3.96 -1.01
C VAL A 63 33.19 -4.26 -2.20
N ARG A 64 32.97 -3.59 -3.33
CA ARG A 64 33.83 -3.77 -4.50
C ARG A 64 35.07 -2.92 -4.36
N GLU A 65 36.18 -3.45 -4.83
CA GLU A 65 37.46 -2.77 -4.85
C GLU A 65 37.91 -2.66 -6.30
N MET A 66 38.44 -1.50 -6.69
CA MET A 66 39.19 -1.37 -7.93
C MET A 66 40.56 -0.77 -7.64
N LYS A 67 41.57 -1.17 -8.41
CA LYS A 67 42.88 -0.53 -8.40
C LYS A 67 42.92 0.53 -9.49
N VAL A 68 43.21 1.77 -9.10
CA VAL A 68 43.47 2.89 -10.02
C VAL A 68 44.87 3.40 -9.72
N GLY A 69 45.83 3.09 -10.60
CA GLY A 69 47.25 3.28 -10.31
C GLY A 69 47.68 2.45 -9.10
N ASP A 70 48.37 3.09 -8.14
CA ASP A 70 48.83 2.47 -6.90
C ASP A 70 47.81 2.49 -5.76
N GLN A 71 46.61 3.05 -5.96
CA GLN A 71 45.59 3.15 -4.93
C GLN A 71 44.43 2.17 -5.15
N THR A 72 44.03 1.50 -4.08
CA THR A 72 42.81 0.67 -4.02
C THR A 72 41.63 1.53 -3.57
N VAL A 73 40.65 1.73 -4.45
CA VAL A 73 39.43 2.49 -4.17
C VAL A 73 38.26 1.53 -3.97
N LYS A 74 37.53 1.71 -2.88
CA LYS A 74 36.30 0.98 -2.56
C LYS A 74 35.09 1.69 -3.16
N TRP A 75 34.22 0.98 -3.85
CA TRP A 75 33.02 1.53 -4.46
C TRP A 75 31.90 0.48 -4.47
N ASN A 76 30.64 0.92 -4.51
CA ASN A 76 29.46 0.06 -4.59
C ASN A 76 28.46 0.64 -5.58
N TYR A 77 27.63 -0.19 -6.20
CA TYR A 77 26.51 0.31 -6.98
C TYR A 77 25.45 0.93 -6.06
N ARG A 78 24.73 1.96 -6.55
CA ARG A 78 23.66 2.60 -5.77
C ARG A 78 22.59 1.60 -5.32
N SER A 79 22.22 0.65 -6.18
CA SER A 79 21.25 -0.41 -5.84
C SER A 79 21.73 -1.29 -4.67
N GLU A 80 23.02 -1.61 -4.62
CA GLU A 80 23.62 -2.39 -3.52
C GLU A 80 23.59 -1.59 -2.21
N MET A 81 23.88 -0.29 -2.26
CA MET A 81 23.80 0.60 -1.08
C MET A 81 22.36 0.78 -0.59
N VAL A 82 21.41 1.00 -1.51
CA VAL A 82 19.97 1.13 -1.21
C VAL A 82 19.44 -0.13 -0.53
N ASN A 83 19.83 -1.31 -1.02
CA ASN A 83 19.45 -2.59 -0.42
C ASN A 83 20.15 -2.83 0.94
N ARG A 84 21.44 -2.46 1.07
CA ARG A 84 22.18 -2.55 2.36
C ARG A 84 21.48 -1.73 3.44
N HIS A 85 21.07 -0.50 3.13
CA HIS A 85 20.44 0.42 4.08
C HIS A 85 18.92 0.20 4.22
N GLY A 86 18.32 -0.75 3.50
CA GLY A 86 16.89 -0.99 3.54
C GLY A 86 16.07 0.22 3.11
N LEU A 87 16.59 1.00 2.16
CA LEU A 87 15.93 2.21 1.66
C LEU A 87 14.79 1.88 0.68
N ASP A 88 14.81 0.68 0.09
CA ASP A 88 13.76 0.16 -0.79
C ASP A 88 12.83 -0.79 -0.02
N ASN A 89 12.12 -0.24 0.96
CA ASN A 89 11.12 -0.99 1.72
C ASN A 89 9.75 -0.92 1.03
N ASN A 90 8.98 -2.00 1.15
CA ASN A 90 7.63 -2.02 0.62
C ASN A 90 6.73 -1.01 1.37
N HIS A 91 6.38 0.08 0.70
CA HIS A 91 5.54 1.17 1.25
C HIS A 91 4.05 0.84 1.34
N ARG A 92 3.65 -0.43 1.18
CA ARG A 92 2.24 -0.86 1.25
C ARG A 92 1.51 -0.34 2.49
N TYR A 93 2.15 -0.38 3.66
CA TYR A 93 1.55 0.12 4.90
C TYR A 93 1.36 1.65 4.90
N THR A 94 2.32 2.40 4.35
CA THR A 94 2.20 3.85 4.17
C THR A 94 1.01 4.20 3.29
N TRP A 95 0.83 3.49 2.18
CA TRP A 95 -0.32 3.70 1.29
C TRP A 95 -1.66 3.35 1.94
N VAL A 96 -1.70 2.28 2.74
CA VAL A 96 -2.90 1.93 3.52
C VAL A 96 -3.21 3.02 4.55
N ALA A 97 -2.21 3.52 5.28
CA ALA A 97 -2.40 4.59 6.25
C ALA A 97 -2.92 5.89 5.59
N ILE A 98 -2.37 6.26 4.43
CA ILE A 98 -2.88 7.38 3.64
C ILE A 98 -4.34 7.14 3.24
N GLY A 99 -4.67 5.95 2.72
CA GLY A 99 -6.05 5.61 2.37
C GLY A 99 -7.03 5.72 3.54
N VAL A 100 -6.66 5.19 4.71
CA VAL A 100 -7.47 5.29 5.94
C VAL A 100 -7.64 6.75 6.37
N SER A 101 -6.58 7.56 6.32
CA SER A 101 -6.65 8.97 6.67
C SER A 101 -7.59 9.77 5.77
N ILE A 102 -7.65 9.44 4.47
CA ILE A 102 -8.56 10.07 3.51
C ILE A 102 -10.01 9.72 3.85
N ILE A 103 -10.30 8.45 4.11
CA ILE A 103 -11.65 8.00 4.48
C ILE A 103 -12.11 8.70 5.76
N PHE A 104 -11.25 8.73 6.77
CA PHE A 104 -11.57 9.37 8.05
C PHE A 104 -11.83 10.88 7.88
N GLY A 105 -10.98 11.57 7.13
CA GLY A 105 -11.17 12.99 6.81
C GLY A 105 -12.46 13.25 6.04
N PHE A 106 -12.79 12.40 5.07
CA PHE A 106 -14.02 12.51 4.30
C PHE A 106 -15.28 12.27 5.16
N CYS A 107 -15.29 11.23 5.98
CA CYS A 107 -16.41 10.96 6.90
C CYS A 107 -16.63 12.10 7.89
N SER A 108 -15.54 12.65 8.46
CA SER A 108 -15.62 13.82 9.35
C SER A 108 -16.20 15.04 8.63
N PHE A 109 -15.74 15.32 7.41
CA PHE A 109 -16.26 16.42 6.59
C PHE A 109 -17.77 16.27 6.30
N VAL A 110 -18.21 15.08 5.90
CA VAL A 110 -19.62 14.81 5.62
C VAL A 110 -20.46 14.98 6.88
N ALA A 111 -20.03 14.46 8.03
CA ALA A 111 -20.75 14.61 9.29
C ALA A 111 -20.96 16.08 9.68
N VAL A 112 -19.91 16.90 9.58
CA VAL A 112 -20.00 18.35 9.85
C VAL A 112 -20.97 19.02 8.88
N LYS A 113 -20.93 18.68 7.59
CA LYS A 113 -21.84 19.27 6.59
C LYS A 113 -23.29 18.86 6.83
N THR A 114 -23.56 17.61 7.19
CA THR A 114 -24.89 17.14 7.54
C THR A 114 -25.45 17.93 8.72
N ASN A 115 -24.67 18.09 9.80
CA ASN A 115 -25.09 18.88 10.96
C ASN A 115 -25.45 20.34 10.62
N VAL A 116 -24.66 20.99 9.75
CA VAL A 116 -24.97 22.37 9.32
C VAL A 116 -26.27 22.43 8.52
N ILE A 117 -26.54 21.43 7.67
CA ILE A 117 -27.77 21.36 6.88
C ILE A 117 -28.97 21.12 7.79
N GLU A 118 -28.86 20.18 8.74
CA GLU A 118 -29.92 19.89 9.71
C GLU A 118 -30.26 21.10 10.57
N ASN A 119 -29.25 21.79 11.11
CA ASN A 119 -29.47 23.02 11.89
C ASN A 119 -30.20 24.09 11.07
N ARG A 120 -29.88 24.24 9.78
CA ARG A 120 -30.58 25.18 8.89
C ARG A 120 -32.03 24.77 8.62
N LYS A 121 -32.30 23.46 8.51
CA LYS A 121 -33.65 22.94 8.34
C LYS A 121 -34.48 23.15 9.61
N LEU A 122 -33.92 22.87 10.78
CA LEU A 122 -34.57 23.09 12.07
C LEU A 122 -34.91 24.57 12.28
N ALA A 123 -33.93 25.46 12.07
CA ALA A 123 -34.17 26.90 12.16
C ALA A 123 -35.25 27.39 11.18
N MET A 124 -35.37 26.80 9.99
CA MET A 124 -36.47 27.11 9.07
C MET A 124 -37.82 26.56 9.55
N ALA A 125 -37.85 25.34 10.08
CA ALA A 125 -39.06 24.74 10.63
C ALA A 125 -39.60 25.54 11.83
N GLU A 126 -38.74 25.95 12.76
CA GLU A 126 -39.10 26.81 13.90
C GLU A 126 -39.68 28.15 13.43
N ARG A 127 -39.09 28.75 12.39
CA ARG A 127 -39.62 29.99 11.78
C ARG A 127 -40.99 29.78 11.16
N GLU A 128 -41.25 28.63 10.56
CA GLU A 128 -42.58 28.30 10.03
C GLU A 128 -43.61 28.06 11.12
N GLU A 129 -43.24 27.39 12.21
CA GLU A 129 -44.10 27.22 13.38
C GLU A 129 -44.44 28.55 14.04
N MET A 130 -43.46 29.42 14.27
CA MET A 130 -43.70 30.76 14.80
C MET A 130 -44.64 31.59 13.92
N ARG A 131 -44.49 31.49 12.59
CA ARG A 131 -45.42 32.16 11.65
C ARG A 131 -46.84 31.63 11.76
N LYS A 132 -47.02 30.31 11.98
CA LYS A 132 -48.34 29.70 12.18
C LYS A 132 -48.95 30.14 13.50
N MET A 133 -48.18 30.12 14.59
CA MET A 133 -48.65 30.52 15.93
C MET A 133 -49.07 32.00 16.00
N LEU A 134 -48.36 32.88 15.29
CA LEU A 134 -48.63 34.33 15.32
C LEU A 134 -49.66 34.78 14.26
N HIS A 135 -50.25 33.86 13.49
CA HIS A 135 -51.20 34.15 12.40
C HIS A 135 -50.72 35.23 11.40
N LEU A 136 -49.40 35.35 11.20
CA LEU A 136 -48.84 36.43 10.38
C LEU A 136 -49.15 36.20 8.90
N SER A 137 -49.88 37.14 8.30
CA SER A 137 -50.21 37.17 6.87
C SER A 137 -49.56 38.39 6.19
N GLY A 138 -49.31 38.30 4.88
CA GLY A 138 -48.80 39.43 4.08
C GLY A 138 -47.39 39.92 4.47
N GLU A 139 -47.23 41.24 4.58
CA GLU A 139 -45.94 41.93 4.84
C GLU A 139 -45.31 41.58 6.19
N ASP A 140 -46.10 41.25 7.21
CA ASP A 140 -45.59 40.94 8.55
C ASP A 140 -44.80 39.62 8.60
N ARG A 141 -44.95 38.74 7.60
CA ARG A 141 -44.11 37.53 7.45
C ARG A 141 -42.63 37.85 7.20
N LYS A 142 -42.33 39.03 6.65
CA LYS A 142 -40.95 39.44 6.32
C LYS A 142 -40.18 39.94 7.54
N LYS A 143 -40.86 40.39 8.59
CA LYS A 143 -40.24 40.96 9.80
C LYS A 143 -39.48 39.94 10.64
N ILE A 144 -39.87 38.65 10.59
CA ILE A 144 -39.22 37.56 11.35
C ILE A 144 -38.02 36.97 10.58
N GLY A 145 -37.78 37.38 9.33
CA GLY A 145 -36.79 36.76 8.44
C GLY A 145 -35.38 37.36 8.45
N VAL A 146 -35.13 38.46 9.17
CA VAL A 146 -33.86 39.20 9.07
C VAL A 146 -33.00 39.00 10.32
N VAL A 147 -32.19 37.93 10.31
CA VAL A 147 -30.80 37.84 10.82
C VAL A 147 -30.07 36.77 10.00
#